data_AF-A0AA41ZBV6-F1
#
_entry.id   AF-A0AA41ZBV6-F1
#
_cell.length_a   1.000
_cell.length_b   1.000
_cell.length_c   1.000
_cell.angle_alpha   90.00
_cell.angle_beta   90.00
_cell.angle_gamma   90.00
#
_symmetry.space_group_name_H-M   'P 1'
#
loop_
_entity.id
_entity.type
_entity.pdbx_description
1 polymer ?
#
loop_
_entity_poly.entity_id
_entity_poly.type
_entity_poly.pdbx_seq_one_letter_code
_entity_poly.pdbx_strand_id
1 'polypeptide(L)'
;MIRSGKRPTVEEAALAAGISKRTAYRYFTSQEHLLADAALETLRPRMDEMMASVSTSDDAHARVASLAIAMRRLAEEYDAELREMIRASLDRSVMPAANDAPRQRGGRRLEWIRASIDPLRDTLPAGSFDRLTNCLAVCLGIDALIVLRDVCGVSGEDAEQLMVWMADALVDRMLAETREI
;
A
#
# COMPACT_ATOMS: atom_id res chain seq x y z
N MET A 1 -8.33 -21.43 7.65
CA MET A 1 -9.75 -21.16 7.95
C MET A 1 -10.44 -20.41 6.81
N ILE A 2 -9.92 -19.25 6.39
CA ILE A 2 -10.53 -18.47 5.30
C ILE A 2 -10.46 -19.21 3.95
N ARG A 3 -9.31 -19.84 3.63
CA ARG A 3 -9.17 -20.72 2.45
C ARG A 3 -10.13 -21.91 2.42
N SER A 4 -10.71 -22.28 3.56
CA SER A 4 -11.73 -23.34 3.66
C SER A 4 -13.15 -22.77 3.75
N GLY A 5 -13.37 -21.53 3.28
CA GLY A 5 -14.68 -20.86 3.24
C GLY A 5 -15.23 -20.37 4.58
N LYS A 6 -14.46 -20.45 5.68
CA LYS A 6 -14.91 -20.01 7.01
C LYS A 6 -14.61 -18.53 7.21
N ARG A 7 -15.49 -17.82 7.92
CA ARG A 7 -15.29 -16.43 8.39
C ARG A 7 -15.04 -16.42 9.90
N PRO A 8 -13.79 -16.64 10.36
CA PRO A 8 -13.51 -16.76 11.79
C PRO A 8 -13.71 -15.44 12.53
N THR A 9 -14.09 -15.50 13.80
CA THR A 9 -13.96 -14.34 14.71
C THR A 9 -12.49 -14.11 15.08
N VAL A 10 -12.17 -12.94 15.65
CA VAL A 10 -10.82 -12.65 16.19
C VAL A 10 -10.40 -13.70 17.22
N GLU A 11 -11.34 -14.22 17.99
CA GLU A 11 -11.09 -15.15 19.09
C GLU A 11 -10.89 -16.57 18.59
N GLU A 12 -11.65 -16.99 17.57
CA GLU A 12 -11.43 -18.27 16.89
C GLU A 12 -10.07 -18.28 16.18
N ALA A 13 -9.68 -17.17 15.54
CA ALA A 13 -8.37 -17.01 14.94
C ALA A 13 -7.25 -17.02 15.99
N ALA A 14 -7.46 -16.35 17.13
CA ALA A 14 -6.52 -16.36 18.26
C ALA A 14 -6.30 -17.78 18.80
N LEU A 15 -7.40 -18.51 18.99
CA LEU A 15 -7.38 -19.90 19.44
C LEU A 15 -6.62 -20.79 18.45
N ALA A 16 -6.91 -20.66 17.16
CA ALA A 16 -6.24 -21.42 16.11
C ALA A 16 -4.74 -21.08 15.98
N ALA A 17 -4.35 -19.84 16.27
CA ALA A 17 -2.96 -19.37 16.25
C ALA A 17 -2.21 -19.61 17.57
N GLY A 18 -2.87 -20.13 18.62
CA GLY A 18 -2.25 -20.37 19.92
C GLY A 18 -1.86 -19.09 20.68
N ILE A 19 -2.51 -17.96 20.40
CA ILE A 19 -2.25 -16.67 21.07
C ILE A 19 -3.42 -16.24 21.95
N SER A 20 -3.15 -15.37 22.92
CA SER A 20 -4.20 -14.84 23.78
C SER A 20 -5.16 -13.92 23.01
N LYS A 21 -6.43 -13.85 23.45
CA LYS A 21 -7.41 -12.87 22.92
C LYS A 21 -6.86 -11.44 23.00
N ARG A 22 -6.22 -11.08 24.12
CA ARG A 22 -5.58 -9.77 24.31
C ARG A 22 -4.52 -9.50 23.24
N THR A 23 -3.71 -10.52 22.90
CA THR A 23 -2.71 -10.41 21.83
C THR A 23 -3.39 -10.21 20.48
N ALA A 24 -4.42 -10.98 20.15
CA ALA A 24 -5.12 -10.86 18.86
C ALA A 24 -5.81 -9.49 18.68
N TYR A 25 -6.51 -8.99 19.70
CA TYR A 25 -7.16 -7.67 19.66
C TYR A 25 -6.17 -6.50 19.59
N ARG A 26 -4.88 -6.71 19.90
CA ARG A 26 -3.84 -5.72 19.59
C ARG A 26 -3.59 -5.60 18.10
N TYR A 27 -3.83 -6.65 17.29
CA TYR A 27 -3.62 -6.64 15.84
C TYR A 27 -4.92 -6.41 15.08
N PHE A 28 -6.06 -6.92 15.57
CA PHE A 28 -7.34 -6.83 14.88
C PHE A 28 -8.39 -6.21 15.79
N THR A 29 -8.86 -5.02 15.42
CA THR A 29 -9.86 -4.24 16.15
C THR A 29 -11.28 -4.79 15.98
N SER A 30 -11.52 -5.51 14.88
CA SER A 30 -12.81 -6.09 14.50
C SER A 30 -12.59 -7.40 13.73
N GLN A 31 -13.65 -8.18 13.57
CA GLN A 31 -13.63 -9.36 12.69
C GLN A 31 -13.43 -8.93 11.24
N GLU A 32 -14.03 -7.81 10.85
CA GLU A 32 -13.94 -7.21 9.53
C GLU A 32 -12.49 -6.84 9.20
N HIS A 33 -11.76 -6.23 10.14
CA HIS A 33 -10.33 -5.95 10.01
C HIS A 33 -9.52 -7.25 9.83
N LEU A 34 -9.76 -8.28 10.64
CA LEU A 34 -9.10 -9.58 10.47
C LEU A 34 -9.34 -10.17 9.07
N LEU A 35 -10.58 -10.12 8.59
CA LEU A 35 -10.94 -10.67 7.29
C LEU A 35 -10.35 -9.86 6.15
N ALA A 36 -10.33 -8.52 6.25
CA ALA A 36 -9.72 -7.63 5.28
C ALA A 36 -8.21 -7.86 5.18
N ASP A 37 -7.50 -7.89 6.31
CA ASP A 37 -6.05 -8.15 6.35
C ASP A 37 -5.73 -9.53 5.73
N ALA A 38 -6.48 -10.56 6.10
CA ALA A 38 -6.28 -11.90 5.56
C ALA A 38 -6.61 -12.01 4.06
N ALA A 39 -7.61 -11.27 3.56
CA ALA A 39 -7.90 -11.20 2.13
C ALA A 39 -6.75 -10.52 1.38
N LEU A 40 -6.22 -9.43 1.91
CA LEU A 40 -5.12 -8.70 1.29
C LEU A 40 -3.78 -9.45 1.36
N GLU A 41 -3.58 -10.33 2.34
CA GLU A 41 -2.43 -11.23 2.36
C GLU A 41 -2.42 -12.20 1.17
N THR A 42 -3.61 -12.53 0.60
CA THR A 42 -3.68 -13.35 -0.62
C THR A 42 -3.15 -12.64 -1.86
N LEU A 43 -3.08 -11.30 -1.83
CA LEU A 43 -2.55 -10.48 -2.94
C LEU A 43 -1.04 -10.47 -3.01
N ARG A 44 -0.37 -10.83 -1.91
CA ARG A 44 1.08 -10.71 -1.78
C ARG A 44 1.82 -11.39 -2.95
N PRO A 45 1.58 -12.67 -3.28
CA PRO A 45 2.31 -13.33 -4.36
C PRO A 45 2.13 -12.64 -5.72
N ARG A 46 0.90 -12.17 -6.00
CA ARG A 46 0.58 -11.49 -7.26
C ARG A 46 1.30 -10.14 -7.38
N MET A 47 1.37 -9.39 -6.29
CA MET A 47 2.12 -8.13 -6.24
C MET A 47 3.62 -8.38 -6.39
N ASP A 48 4.16 -9.40 -5.71
CA ASP A 48 5.59 -9.74 -5.80
C ASP A 48 5.98 -10.20 -7.22
N GLU A 49 5.17 -11.05 -7.85
CA GLU A 49 5.37 -11.50 -9.24
C GLU A 49 5.36 -10.33 -10.24
N MET A 50 4.42 -9.40 -10.05
CA MET A 50 4.32 -8.22 -10.90
C MET A 50 5.48 -7.25 -10.66
N MET A 51 5.92 -7.06 -9.42
CA MET A 51 7.12 -6.25 -9.15
C MET A 51 8.38 -6.89 -9.71
N ALA A 52 8.47 -8.23 -9.72
CA ALA A 52 9.55 -8.96 -10.36
C ALA A 52 9.56 -8.77 -11.89
N SER A 53 8.41 -8.77 -12.55
CA SER A 53 8.34 -8.54 -14.00
C SER A 53 8.67 -7.09 -14.39
N VAL A 54 8.34 -6.12 -13.54
CA VAL A 54 8.67 -4.70 -13.73
C VAL A 54 10.17 -4.41 -13.45
N SER A 55 10.82 -5.23 -12.62
CA SER A 55 12.21 -5.03 -12.21
C SER A 55 13.25 -5.12 -13.33
N THR A 56 12.89 -5.64 -14.51
CA THR A 56 13.78 -5.81 -15.65
C THR A 56 14.00 -4.55 -16.49
N SER A 57 13.23 -3.49 -16.22
CA SER A 57 13.43 -2.18 -16.86
C SER A 57 14.36 -1.30 -16.03
N ASP A 58 15.31 -0.61 -16.67
CA ASP A 58 16.13 0.43 -16.03
C ASP A 58 15.45 1.81 -16.03
N ASP A 59 14.26 1.93 -16.64
CA ASP A 59 13.48 3.16 -16.68
C ASP A 59 12.58 3.28 -15.44
N ALA A 60 12.92 4.22 -14.55
CA ALA A 60 12.17 4.49 -13.33
C ALA A 60 10.74 4.98 -13.59
N HIS A 61 10.49 5.77 -14.64
CA HIS A 61 9.15 6.24 -15.01
C HIS A 61 8.28 5.05 -15.41
N ALA A 62 8.78 4.19 -16.29
CA ALA A 62 8.05 2.99 -16.71
C ALA A 62 7.72 2.05 -15.53
N ARG A 63 8.65 1.91 -14.56
CA ARG A 63 8.43 1.08 -13.36
C ARG A 63 7.39 1.69 -12.43
N VAL A 64 7.43 3.00 -12.21
CA VAL A 64 6.47 3.74 -11.39
C VAL A 64 5.08 3.72 -12.01
N ALA A 65 4.97 3.90 -13.33
CA ALA A 65 3.72 3.78 -14.06
C ALA A 65 3.11 2.37 -13.91
N SER A 66 3.94 1.33 -14.04
CA SER A 66 3.50 -0.06 -13.83
C SER A 66 2.97 -0.29 -12.41
N LEU A 67 3.61 0.30 -11.40
CA LEU A 67 3.13 0.25 -10.03
C LEU A 67 1.80 1.00 -9.85
N ALA A 68 1.60 2.15 -10.50
CA ALA A 68 0.34 2.90 -10.45
C ALA A 68 -0.83 2.08 -11.02
N ILE A 69 -0.63 1.48 -12.20
CA ILE A 69 -1.59 0.57 -12.85
C ILE A 69 -1.99 -0.55 -11.90
N ALA A 70 -0.98 -1.19 -11.30
CA ALA A 70 -1.17 -2.28 -10.36
C ALA A 70 -1.99 -1.89 -9.13
N MET A 71 -1.63 -0.77 -8.49
CA MET A 71 -2.32 -0.25 -7.32
C MET A 71 -3.78 0.04 -7.65
N ARG A 72 -4.05 0.62 -8.83
CA ARG A 72 -5.42 0.83 -9.31
C ARG A 72 -6.18 -0.49 -9.48
N ARG A 73 -5.57 -1.52 -10.09
CA ARG A 73 -6.24 -2.83 -10.25
C ARG A 73 -6.55 -3.51 -8.93
N LEU A 74 -5.58 -3.47 -8.03
CA LEU A 74 -5.74 -4.01 -6.69
C LEU A 74 -6.85 -3.27 -5.92
N ALA A 75 -6.91 -1.95 -6.06
CA ALA A 75 -7.95 -1.13 -5.44
C ALA A 75 -9.36 -1.42 -5.95
N GLU A 76 -9.53 -1.66 -7.25
CA GLU A 76 -10.83 -2.03 -7.80
C GLU A 76 -11.28 -3.42 -7.36
N GLU A 77 -10.35 -4.38 -7.30
CA GLU A 77 -10.67 -5.76 -6.94
C GLU A 77 -10.99 -5.92 -5.44
N TYR A 78 -10.32 -5.13 -4.57
CA TYR A 78 -10.41 -5.26 -3.10
C TYR A 78 -10.87 -3.97 -2.42
N ASP A 79 -11.74 -3.19 -3.06
CA ASP A 79 -12.14 -1.87 -2.55
C ASP A 79 -12.68 -1.92 -1.13
N ALA A 80 -13.56 -2.89 -0.84
CA ALA A 80 -14.21 -3.03 0.46
C ALA A 80 -13.19 -3.35 1.56
N GLU A 81 -12.28 -4.30 1.31
CA GLU A 81 -11.23 -4.72 2.23
C GLU A 81 -10.23 -3.59 2.48
N LEU A 82 -9.83 -2.88 1.43
CA LEU A 82 -8.91 -1.76 1.55
C LEU A 82 -9.53 -0.61 2.35
N ARG A 83 -10.80 -0.27 2.10
CA ARG A 83 -11.53 0.74 2.89
C ARG A 83 -11.67 0.32 4.36
N GLU A 84 -11.93 -0.96 4.62
CA GLU A 84 -11.96 -1.50 5.99
C GLU A 84 -10.59 -1.39 6.66
N MET A 85 -9.48 -1.62 5.96
CA MET A 85 -8.15 -1.37 6.52
C MET A 85 -7.94 0.10 6.89
N ILE A 86 -8.41 1.04 6.07
CA ILE A 86 -8.33 2.48 6.40
C ILE A 86 -9.13 2.74 7.66
N ARG A 87 -10.39 2.29 7.71
CA ARG A 87 -11.25 2.43 8.88
C ARG A 87 -10.59 1.89 10.15
N ALA A 88 -10.10 0.66 10.09
CA ALA A 88 -9.44 0.01 11.22
C ALA A 88 -8.17 0.73 11.68
N SER A 89 -7.42 1.33 10.74
CA SER A 89 -6.26 2.15 11.06
C SER A 89 -6.63 3.46 11.77
N LEU A 90 -7.73 4.10 11.36
CA LEU A 90 -8.26 5.30 12.00
C LEU A 90 -8.78 4.97 13.40
N ASP A 91 -9.55 3.89 13.57
CA ASP A 91 -10.06 3.44 14.86
C ASP A 91 -8.91 3.15 15.85
N ARG A 92 -7.84 2.49 15.38
CA ARG A 92 -6.63 2.22 16.17
C ARG A 92 -5.89 3.49 16.60
N SER A 93 -5.89 4.53 15.76
CA SER A 93 -5.16 5.78 16.05
C SER A 93 -5.69 6.49 17.30
N VAL A 94 -6.99 6.32 17.60
CA VAL A 94 -7.69 6.91 18.74
C VAL A 94 -7.51 6.09 20.02
N MET A 95 -7.09 4.82 19.91
CA MET A 95 -6.81 3.98 21.07
C MET A 95 -5.50 4.38 21.77
N PRO A 96 -5.41 4.27 23.10
CA PRO A 96 -4.16 4.45 23.83
C PRO A 96 -3.05 3.62 23.19
N ALA A 97 -1.83 4.15 23.13
CA ALA A 97 -0.68 3.40 22.65
C ALA A 97 -0.47 2.19 23.57
N ALA A 98 -0.99 1.04 23.16
CA ALA A 98 -0.51 -0.23 23.67
C ALA A 98 0.93 -0.32 23.18
N ASN A 99 1.88 -0.01 24.06
CA ASN A 99 3.31 -0.11 23.79
C ASN A 99 3.56 -1.44 23.04
N ASP A 100 4.30 -1.34 21.93
CA ASP A 100 4.84 -2.43 21.10
C ASP A 100 4.04 -2.91 19.85
N ALA A 101 2.80 -2.46 19.59
CA ALA A 101 2.14 -2.83 18.31
C ALA A 101 2.42 -1.78 17.21
N PRO A 102 2.92 -2.17 16.01
CA PRO A 102 3.11 -1.23 14.90
C PRO A 102 1.79 -0.56 14.53
N ARG A 103 1.77 0.78 14.53
CA ARG A 103 0.61 1.59 14.09
C ARG A 103 0.64 1.89 12.58
N GLN A 104 1.76 1.60 11.93
CA GLN A 104 1.95 1.86 10.51
C GLN A 104 1.12 0.86 9.69
N ARG A 105 0.25 1.39 8.84
CA ARG A 105 -0.40 0.64 7.76
C ARG A 105 0.47 0.65 6.51
N GLY A 106 0.37 -0.40 5.69
CA GLY A 106 0.93 -0.39 4.34
C GLY A 106 2.46 -0.38 4.26
N GLY A 107 3.17 -1.01 5.21
CA GLY A 107 4.64 -1.11 5.17
C GLY A 107 5.18 -1.63 3.83
N ARG A 108 4.48 -2.59 3.22
CA ARG A 108 4.83 -3.18 1.92
C ARG A 108 4.70 -2.22 0.75
N ARG A 109 3.81 -1.23 0.83
CA ARG A 109 3.68 -0.21 -0.22
C ARG A 109 4.99 0.55 -0.40
N LEU A 110 5.67 0.87 0.72
CA LEU A 110 6.97 1.52 0.65
C LEU A 110 8.03 0.62 0.03
N GLU A 111 7.98 -0.69 0.28
CA GLU A 111 8.89 -1.66 -0.36
C GLU A 111 8.67 -1.71 -1.87
N TRP A 112 7.42 -1.78 -2.34
CA TRP A 112 7.10 -1.76 -3.77
C TRP A 112 7.50 -0.44 -4.44
N ILE A 113 7.27 0.69 -3.78
CA ILE A 113 7.70 2.00 -4.29
C ILE A 113 9.23 2.07 -4.39
N ARG A 114 9.95 1.68 -3.34
CA ARG A 114 11.42 1.66 -3.37
C ARG A 114 11.94 0.76 -4.49
N ALA A 115 11.31 -0.39 -4.70
CA ALA A 115 11.64 -1.27 -5.80
C ALA A 115 11.32 -0.63 -7.16
N SER A 116 10.22 0.13 -7.31
CA SER A 116 9.92 0.79 -8.58
C SER A 116 10.91 1.91 -8.92
N ILE A 117 11.41 2.64 -7.93
CA ILE A 117 12.40 3.72 -8.15
C ILE A 117 13.86 3.28 -7.96
N ASP A 118 14.12 1.98 -7.78
CA ASP A 118 15.46 1.46 -7.53
C ASP A 118 16.53 1.85 -8.57
N PRO A 119 16.21 2.00 -9.88
CA PRO A 119 17.19 2.51 -10.86
C PRO A 119 17.75 3.89 -10.53
N LEU A 120 17.04 4.67 -9.70
CA LEU A 120 17.48 6.00 -9.26
C LEU A 120 18.38 5.96 -8.03
N ARG A 121 18.63 4.79 -7.43
CA ARG A 121 19.37 4.64 -6.16
C ARG A 121 20.77 5.24 -6.21
N ASP A 122 21.48 5.05 -7.32
CA ASP A 122 22.84 5.57 -7.50
C ASP A 122 22.86 7.00 -8.06
N THR A 123 21.71 7.50 -8.50
CA THR A 123 21.58 8.87 -9.05
C THR A 123 21.16 9.85 -7.96
N LEU A 124 20.28 9.45 -7.05
CA LEU A 124 19.71 10.32 -6.02
C LEU A 124 20.47 10.20 -4.69
N PRO A 125 20.75 11.32 -4.00
CA PRO A 125 21.16 11.27 -2.60
C PRO A 125 20.13 10.51 -1.75
N ALA A 126 20.57 9.80 -0.72
CA ALA A 126 19.70 8.96 0.12
C ALA A 126 18.47 9.71 0.66
N GLY A 127 18.64 10.97 1.08
CA GLY A 127 17.53 11.81 1.55
C GLY A 127 16.51 12.14 0.45
N SER A 128 16.96 12.35 -0.79
CA SER A 128 16.09 12.57 -1.95
C SER A 128 15.35 11.30 -2.36
N PHE A 129 16.01 10.13 -2.28
CA PHE A 129 15.38 8.84 -2.52
C PHE A 129 14.26 8.53 -1.51
N ASP A 130 14.49 8.77 -0.23
CA ASP A 130 13.48 8.61 0.82
C ASP A 130 12.34 9.63 0.68
N ARG A 131 12.67 10.88 0.31
CA ARG A 131 11.66 11.91 0.03
C ARG A 131 10.77 11.50 -1.14
N LEU A 132 11.35 11.04 -2.25
CA LEU A 132 10.61 10.55 -3.40
C LEU A 132 9.72 9.36 -3.03
N THR A 133 10.26 8.41 -2.26
CA THR A 133 9.49 7.26 -1.74
C THR A 133 8.25 7.71 -0.98
N ASN A 134 8.39 8.69 -0.07
CA ASN A 134 7.28 9.20 0.72
C ASN A 134 6.26 9.98 -0.13
N CYS A 135 6.71 10.79 -1.10
CA CYS A 135 5.83 11.50 -2.02
C CYS A 135 5.02 10.51 -2.88
N LEU A 136 5.67 9.50 -3.45
CA LEU A 136 5.00 8.46 -4.21
C LEU A 136 4.02 7.66 -3.33
N ALA A 137 4.29 7.47 -2.04
CA ALA A 137 3.38 6.78 -1.14
C ALA A 137 2.06 7.54 -0.91
N VAL A 138 2.04 8.86 -1.10
CA VAL A 138 0.83 9.68 -1.06
C VAL A 138 0.01 9.49 -2.34
N CYS A 139 0.66 9.49 -3.50
CA CYS A 139 -0.02 9.43 -4.80
C CYS A 139 -0.38 8.00 -5.23
N LEU A 140 0.41 7.00 -4.84
CA LEU A 140 0.28 5.60 -5.25
C LEU A 140 -0.35 4.74 -4.15
N GLY A 141 -1.47 5.21 -3.61
CA GLY A 141 -2.18 4.55 -2.52
C GLY A 141 -3.68 4.48 -2.75
N ILE A 142 -4.33 3.56 -2.03
CA ILE A 142 -5.79 3.52 -1.99
C ILE A 142 -6.39 4.85 -1.54
N ASP A 143 -5.72 5.59 -0.66
CA ASP A 143 -6.20 6.90 -0.19
C ASP A 143 -6.34 7.89 -1.35
N ALA A 144 -5.39 7.90 -2.30
CA ALA A 144 -5.46 8.73 -3.50
C ALA A 144 -6.61 8.30 -4.41
N LEU A 145 -6.80 7.00 -4.61
CA LEU A 145 -7.91 6.45 -5.41
C LEU A 145 -9.29 6.71 -4.78
N ILE A 146 -9.38 6.70 -3.45
CA ILE A 146 -10.57 7.10 -2.72
C ILE A 146 -10.85 8.58 -2.94
N VAL A 147 -9.85 9.45 -2.84
CA VAL A 147 -10.04 10.89 -3.11
C VAL A 147 -10.47 11.12 -4.56
N LEU A 148 -9.76 10.51 -5.53
CA LEU A 148 -10.08 10.64 -6.95
C LEU A 148 -11.53 10.23 -7.24
N ARG A 149 -11.96 9.10 -6.66
CA ARG A 149 -13.32 8.59 -6.88
C ARG A 149 -14.39 9.34 -6.09
N ASP A 150 -14.21 9.46 -4.77
CA ASP A 150 -15.26 9.92 -3.87
C ASP A 150 -15.38 11.45 -3.83
N VAL A 151 -14.27 12.17 -4.10
CA VAL A 151 -14.24 13.64 -4.13
C VAL A 151 -14.25 14.17 -5.55
N CYS A 152 -13.38 13.65 -6.42
CA CYS A 152 -13.23 14.16 -7.77
C CYS A 152 -14.16 13.49 -8.80
N GLY A 153 -14.81 12.37 -8.46
CA GLY A 153 -15.66 11.62 -9.38
C GLY A 153 -14.90 10.90 -10.50
N VAL A 154 -13.58 10.71 -10.36
CA VAL A 154 -12.70 10.09 -11.35
C VAL A 154 -12.38 8.64 -10.96
N SER A 155 -12.48 7.71 -11.90
CA SER A 155 -12.24 6.28 -11.67
C SER A 155 -11.67 5.58 -12.90
N GLY A 156 -11.37 4.29 -12.79
CA GLY A 156 -10.88 3.49 -13.92
C GLY A 156 -9.56 3.99 -14.49
N GLU A 157 -9.47 4.02 -15.82
CA GLU A 157 -8.27 4.43 -16.55
C GLU A 157 -7.94 5.93 -16.37
N ASP A 158 -8.93 6.79 -16.18
CA ASP A 158 -8.69 8.22 -15.94
C ASP A 158 -8.00 8.45 -14.59
N ALA A 159 -8.40 7.70 -13.55
CA ALA A 159 -7.76 7.76 -12.24
C ALA A 159 -6.31 7.25 -12.31
N GLU A 160 -6.09 6.18 -13.07
CA GLU A 160 -4.76 5.63 -13.34
C GLU A 160 -3.85 6.65 -14.04
N GLN A 161 -4.34 7.29 -15.11
CA GLN A 161 -3.59 8.31 -15.85
C GLN A 161 -3.19 9.49 -14.94
N LEU A 162 -4.09 9.94 -14.06
CA LEU A 162 -3.76 10.99 -13.08
C LEU A 162 -2.70 10.53 -12.08
N MET A 163 -2.78 9.29 -11.60
CA MET A 163 -1.77 8.72 -10.69
C MET A 163 -0.39 8.64 -11.36
N VAL A 164 -0.33 8.16 -12.61
CA VAL A 164 0.90 8.10 -13.40
C VAL A 164 1.46 9.52 -13.60
N TRP A 165 0.63 10.46 -14.04
CA TRP A 165 1.04 11.84 -14.28
C TRP A 165 1.61 12.50 -13.01
N MET A 166 0.97 12.33 -11.85
CA MET A 166 1.48 12.84 -10.58
C MET A 166 2.82 12.19 -10.21
N ALA A 167 2.94 10.89 -10.44
CA ALA A 167 4.14 10.14 -10.09
C ALA A 167 5.34 10.52 -10.98
N ASP A 168 5.12 10.67 -12.29
CA ASP A 168 6.12 11.15 -13.25
C ASP A 168 6.61 12.55 -12.88
N ALA A 169 5.68 13.48 -12.57
CA ALA A 169 6.04 14.83 -12.15
C ALA A 169 6.92 14.86 -10.89
N LEU A 170 6.69 13.93 -9.95
CA LEU A 170 7.53 13.79 -8.74
C LEU A 170 8.92 13.24 -9.07
N VAL A 171 9.02 12.26 -9.96
CA VAL A 171 10.30 11.70 -10.43
C VAL A 171 11.11 12.78 -11.16
N ASP A 172 10.48 13.48 -12.12
CA ASP A 172 11.10 14.57 -12.87
C ASP A 172 11.61 15.67 -11.96
N ARG A 173 10.79 16.08 -11.00
CA ARG A 173 11.18 17.11 -10.02
C ARG A 173 12.39 16.68 -9.22
N MET A 174 12.44 15.42 -8.78
CA MET A 174 13.55 14.92 -7.96
C MET A 174 14.86 14.82 -8.76
N LEU A 175 14.77 14.40 -10.03
CA LEU A 175 15.92 14.34 -10.93
C LEU A 175 16.44 15.74 -11.29
N ALA A 176 15.54 16.72 -11.48
CA ALA A 176 15.92 18.10 -11.74
C ALA A 176 16.66 18.73 -10.54
N GLU A 177 16.15 18.58 -9.31
CA GLU A 177 16.80 19.09 -8.09
C GLU A 177 18.22 18.51 -7.90
N THR A 178 18.45 17.28 -8.36
CA THR A 178 19.76 16.61 -8.25
C THR A 178 20.78 17.15 -9.25
N ARG A 179 20.35 17.68 -10.40
CA ARG A 179 21.25 18.29 -11.41
C ARG A 179 21.69 19.71 -11.04
N GLU A 180 21.03 20.34 -10.08
CA GLU A 180 21.32 21.70 -9.60
C GLU A 180 22.35 21.73 -8.46
N ILE A 181 22.80 20.55 -7.98
CA ILE A 181 23.80 20.36 -6.92
C ILE A 181 25.14 19.95 -7.55
#